data_AF-A0A7C1ZLH4-F1
#
_entry.id   AF-A0A7C1ZLH4-F1
#
_cell.length_a   1.000
_cell.length_b   1.000
_cell.length_c   1.000
_cell.angle_alpha   90.00
_cell.angle_beta   90.00
_cell.angle_gamma   90.00
#
_symmetry.space_group_name_H-M   'P 1'
#
loop_
_entity.id
_entity.type
_entity.pdbx_description
1 polymer ?
#
loop_
_entity_poly.entity_id
_entity_poly.type
_entity_poly.pdbx_seq_one_letter_code
_entity_poly.pdbx_strand_id
1 'polypeptide(L)'
;MRNLKYILDGKRFGQLMVLARTVCPKTNRMAWLCECSCGAMKVILQQSLLSGRSRSCGCGISNSTSHRLEKKIRKGSQFGKLKVLIKEKQDKWGNWLYKCQCACGKIHLVKGTDLRCGKTKSCGCGQKESVTTHGLSQTKEYRRKMSIQNAARRRAIKKGLGESFSSEEIEILLIAQNNKCHYCKAKLAGFHRDHKIPLCREGTNSIDNIALACPPCNLKKNKKTDEEFLRFLKSFEGKGWLYKRDNCVRKQKAA
;
A
#
# COMPACT_ATOMS: atom_id res chain seq x y z
N MET A 1 -29.30 -23.01 -34.13
CA MET A 1 -29.27 -23.09 -32.65
C MET A 1 -28.04 -22.34 -32.13
N ARG A 2 -28.23 -21.25 -31.36
CA ARG A 2 -27.11 -20.43 -30.84
C ARG A 2 -26.36 -21.24 -29.78
N ASN A 3 -25.08 -21.52 -30.03
CA ASN A 3 -24.21 -22.33 -29.19
C ASN A 3 -23.99 -21.63 -27.83
N LEU A 4 -24.75 -22.04 -26.81
CA LEU A 4 -24.87 -21.45 -25.46
C LEU A 4 -23.60 -21.56 -24.58
N LYS A 5 -22.54 -22.18 -25.07
CA LYS A 5 -21.42 -22.62 -24.22
C LYS A 5 -20.49 -21.49 -23.73
N TYR A 6 -20.60 -20.27 -24.28
CA TYR A 6 -19.69 -19.15 -23.92
C TYR A 6 -20.37 -17.77 -23.99
N ILE A 7 -21.51 -17.61 -23.34
CA ILE A 7 -22.09 -16.28 -23.07
C ILE A 7 -21.25 -15.62 -21.97
N LEU A 8 -20.49 -14.60 -22.35
CA LEU A 8 -19.59 -13.85 -21.46
C LEU A 8 -20.01 -12.39 -21.27
N ASP A 9 -20.99 -11.90 -22.03
CA ASP A 9 -21.58 -10.57 -21.84
C ASP A 9 -22.01 -10.34 -20.38
N GLY A 10 -21.72 -9.15 -19.88
CA GLY A 10 -21.94 -8.76 -18.49
C GLY A 10 -20.98 -9.40 -17.47
N LYS A 11 -20.18 -10.40 -17.85
CA LYS A 11 -19.27 -11.06 -16.91
C LYS A 11 -18.03 -10.21 -16.63
N ARG A 12 -17.57 -10.24 -15.39
CA ARG A 12 -16.36 -9.55 -14.93
C ARG A 12 -15.18 -10.52 -14.81
N PHE A 13 -14.05 -10.13 -15.40
CA PHE A 13 -12.78 -10.83 -15.35
C PHE A 13 -11.72 -9.91 -14.74
N GLY A 14 -11.62 -9.93 -13.40
CA GLY A 14 -10.80 -8.97 -12.67
C GLY A 14 -11.35 -7.55 -12.83
N GLN A 15 -10.55 -6.65 -13.38
CA GLN A 15 -10.93 -5.25 -13.66
C GLN A 15 -11.71 -5.07 -14.98
N LEU A 16 -11.92 -6.13 -15.76
CA LEU A 16 -12.55 -6.06 -17.08
C LEU A 16 -14.02 -6.52 -17.03
N MET A 17 -14.94 -5.69 -17.49
CA MET A 17 -16.35 -6.02 -17.75
C MET A 17 -16.54 -6.30 -19.24
N VAL A 18 -17.11 -7.45 -19.58
CA VAL A 18 -17.38 -7.81 -20.98
C VAL A 18 -18.66 -7.14 -21.46
N LEU A 19 -18.57 -6.35 -22.54
CA LEU A 19 -19.68 -5.60 -23.11
C LEU A 19 -20.32 -6.31 -24.30
N ALA A 20 -19.51 -6.73 -25.27
CA ALA A 20 -20.03 -7.29 -26.52
C ALA A 20 -19.07 -8.31 -27.15
N ARG A 21 -19.64 -9.27 -27.87
CA ARG A 21 -18.87 -10.22 -28.68
C ARG A 21 -18.30 -9.52 -29.91
N THR A 22 -17.06 -9.85 -30.26
CA THR A 22 -16.39 -9.31 -31.46
C THR A 22 -15.34 -10.30 -31.99
N VAL A 23 -14.52 -9.87 -32.94
CA VAL A 23 -13.36 -10.61 -33.46
C VAL A 23 -12.11 -9.76 -33.33
N CYS A 24 -10.97 -10.40 -33.10
CA CYS A 24 -9.68 -9.71 -33.02
C CYS A 24 -9.24 -9.27 -34.43
N PRO A 25 -9.03 -7.97 -34.73
CA PRO A 25 -8.66 -7.52 -36.07
C PRO A 25 -7.36 -8.12 -36.61
N LYS A 26 -6.41 -8.47 -35.72
CA LYS A 26 -5.09 -8.98 -36.09
C LYS A 26 -5.06 -10.48 -36.38
N THR A 27 -5.92 -11.25 -35.71
CA THR A 27 -5.87 -12.73 -35.76
C THR A 27 -7.17 -13.34 -36.25
N ASN A 28 -8.20 -12.53 -36.47
CA ASN A 28 -9.56 -12.94 -36.81
C ASN A 28 -10.17 -13.99 -35.87
N ARG A 29 -9.66 -14.08 -34.63
CA ARG A 29 -10.14 -15.03 -33.61
C ARG A 29 -11.23 -14.41 -32.75
N MET A 30 -12.11 -15.26 -32.22
CA MET A 30 -13.20 -14.87 -31.33
C MET A 30 -12.70 -14.07 -30.12
N ALA A 31 -13.26 -12.87 -29.96
CA ALA A 31 -12.85 -11.89 -28.97
C ALA A 31 -14.06 -11.21 -28.34
N TRP A 32 -13.79 -10.42 -27.31
CA TRP A 32 -14.80 -9.67 -26.58
C TRP A 32 -14.31 -8.24 -26.39
N LEU A 33 -15.21 -7.28 -26.62
CA LEU A 33 -14.99 -5.90 -26.23
C LEU A 33 -15.23 -5.80 -24.73
N CYS A 34 -14.22 -5.34 -24.00
CA CYS A 34 -14.29 -5.19 -22.56
C CYS A 34 -14.04 -3.75 -22.14
N GLU A 35 -14.80 -3.26 -21.17
CA GLU A 35 -14.54 -2.04 -20.43
C GLU A 35 -13.76 -2.36 -19.17
N CYS A 36 -12.66 -1.67 -18.92
CA CYS A 36 -11.93 -1.81 -17.67
C CYS A 36 -12.45 -0.82 -16.63
N SER A 37 -12.27 -1.13 -15.34
CA SER A 37 -12.51 -0.17 -14.23
C SER A 37 -11.69 1.13 -14.37
N CYS A 38 -10.67 1.13 -15.24
CA CYS A 38 -9.85 2.28 -15.63
C CYS A 38 -10.56 3.20 -16.67
N GLY A 39 -11.75 2.83 -17.15
CA GLY A 39 -12.48 3.49 -18.25
C GLY A 39 -12.01 3.11 -19.66
N ALA A 40 -10.91 2.36 -19.81
CA ALA A 40 -10.39 1.98 -21.12
C ALA A 40 -11.16 0.79 -21.72
N MET A 41 -11.52 0.93 -23.00
CA MET A 41 -12.12 -0.11 -23.82
C MET A 41 -11.04 -0.94 -24.51
N LYS A 42 -11.16 -2.28 -24.49
CA LYS A 42 -10.17 -3.17 -25.10
C LYS A 42 -10.80 -4.42 -25.69
N VAL A 43 -10.35 -4.80 -26.89
CA VAL A 43 -10.68 -6.09 -27.50
C VAL A 43 -9.75 -7.16 -26.95
N ILE A 44 -10.31 -8.18 -26.30
CA ILE A 44 -9.56 -9.25 -25.64
C ILE A 44 -10.03 -10.60 -26.18
N LEU A 45 -9.08 -11.48 -26.53
CA LEU A 45 -9.39 -12.82 -27.00
C LEU A 45 -10.12 -13.63 -25.92
N GLN A 46 -11.12 -14.41 -26.34
CA GLN A 46 -11.91 -15.23 -25.42
C GLN A 46 -11.03 -16.18 -24.58
N GLN A 47 -10.07 -16.85 -25.22
CA GLN A 47 -9.13 -17.74 -24.54
C GLN A 47 -8.32 -17.04 -23.44
N SER A 48 -8.03 -15.73 -23.58
CA SER A 48 -7.25 -14.97 -22.60
C SER A 48 -8.08 -14.57 -21.38
N LEU A 49 -9.39 -14.33 -21.57
CA LEU A 49 -10.34 -14.12 -20.47
C LEU A 49 -10.54 -15.42 -19.69
N LEU A 50 -10.81 -16.53 -20.39
CA LEU A 50 -11.07 -17.84 -19.77
C LEU A 50 -9.85 -18.41 -19.05
N SER A 51 -8.65 -18.28 -19.63
CA SER A 51 -7.41 -18.74 -18.97
C SER A 51 -6.91 -17.82 -17.86
N GLY A 52 -7.59 -16.70 -17.59
CA GLY A 52 -7.17 -15.72 -16.58
C GLY A 52 -5.90 -14.93 -16.93
N ARG A 53 -5.36 -15.07 -18.14
CA ARG A 53 -4.18 -14.31 -18.62
C ARG A 53 -4.46 -12.82 -18.79
N SER A 54 -5.72 -12.43 -18.94
CA SER A 54 -6.13 -11.02 -19.07
C SER A 54 -7.19 -10.67 -18.03
N ARG A 55 -6.78 -9.90 -17.02
CA ARG A 55 -7.65 -9.44 -15.91
C ARG A 55 -7.68 -7.92 -15.75
N SER A 56 -7.03 -7.16 -16.63
CA SER A 56 -7.05 -5.69 -16.64
C SER A 56 -6.74 -5.12 -18.04
N CYS A 57 -7.04 -3.83 -18.24
CA CYS A 57 -6.66 -3.09 -19.47
C CYS A 57 -5.12 -3.02 -19.64
N GLY A 58 -4.36 -3.26 -18.57
CA GLY A 58 -2.92 -3.03 -18.48
C GLY A 58 -2.55 -1.68 -17.88
N CYS A 59 -3.52 -0.88 -17.41
CA CYS A 59 -3.27 0.44 -16.79
C CYS A 59 -2.42 0.39 -15.51
N GLY A 60 -2.38 -0.76 -14.83
CA GLY A 60 -1.57 -0.99 -13.63
C GLY A 60 -0.21 -1.65 -13.90
N ILE A 61 0.09 -1.99 -15.16
CA ILE A 61 1.37 -2.57 -15.55
C ILE A 61 2.09 -1.50 -16.36
N SER A 62 3.13 -0.91 -15.76
CA SER A 62 4.06 0.02 -16.40
C SER A 62 4.88 -0.68 -17.49
N ASN A 63 4.23 -1.16 -18.55
CA ASN A 63 4.83 -1.71 -19.77
C ASN A 63 3.93 -1.36 -20.96
N SER A 64 3.84 -0.07 -21.27
CA SER A 64 3.20 0.42 -22.49
C SER A 64 4.28 0.61 -23.57
N THR A 65 4.56 -0.47 -24.30
CA THR A 65 5.25 -0.47 -25.59
C THR A 65 4.56 0.37 -26.67
N SER A 66 3.41 0.98 -26.38
CA SER A 66 2.69 1.92 -27.25
C SER A 66 2.99 3.40 -27.02
N HIS A 67 3.78 3.79 -26.01
CA HIS A 67 4.17 5.20 -25.80
C HIS A 67 5.63 5.51 -26.19
N ARG A 68 6.35 4.55 -26.79
CA ARG A 68 7.76 4.70 -27.16
C ARG A 68 7.99 5.72 -28.28
N LEU A 69 6.98 6.05 -29.08
CA LEU A 69 7.15 6.77 -30.34
C LEU A 69 7.08 8.31 -30.28
N GLU A 70 6.65 8.95 -29.19
CA GLU A 70 6.47 10.43 -29.22
C GLU A 70 7.23 11.26 -28.17
N LYS A 71 8.19 10.69 -27.44
CA LYS A 71 9.13 11.52 -26.64
C LYS A 71 10.54 11.48 -27.22
N LYS A 72 10.71 12.09 -28.40
CA LYS A 72 12.04 12.46 -28.90
C LYS A 72 12.64 13.47 -27.90
N ILE A 73 13.69 13.07 -27.20
CA ILE A 73 14.35 13.91 -26.19
C ILE A 73 15.10 15.02 -26.93
N ARG A 74 14.65 16.28 -26.77
CA ARG A 74 15.29 17.47 -27.34
C ARG A 74 15.88 18.32 -26.20
N LYS A 75 16.79 19.24 -26.56
CA LYS A 75 17.23 20.30 -25.64
C LYS A 75 16.00 21.09 -25.18
N GLY A 76 15.87 21.30 -23.88
CA GLY A 76 14.74 21.96 -23.24
C GLY A 76 13.59 21.04 -22.83
N SER A 77 13.55 19.77 -23.26
CA SER A 77 12.49 18.83 -22.86
C SER A 77 12.46 18.63 -21.33
N GLN A 78 11.26 18.61 -20.76
CA GLN A 78 11.05 18.45 -19.32
C GLN A 78 10.53 17.05 -18.97
N PHE A 79 11.13 16.43 -17.95
CA PHE A 79 10.81 15.11 -17.44
C PHE A 79 10.71 15.16 -15.91
N GLY A 80 9.49 15.36 -15.39
CA GLY A 80 9.30 15.63 -13.96
C GLY A 80 9.98 16.94 -13.55
N LYS A 81 10.87 16.90 -12.57
CA LYS A 81 11.67 18.05 -12.11
C LYS A 81 12.95 18.27 -12.94
N LEU A 82 13.21 17.47 -13.98
CA LEU A 82 14.43 17.53 -14.78
C LEU A 82 14.19 18.24 -16.12
N LYS A 83 15.04 19.22 -16.44
CA LYS A 83 15.11 19.88 -17.75
C LYS A 83 16.36 19.41 -18.49
N VAL A 84 16.19 18.88 -19.70
CA VAL A 84 17.29 18.40 -20.54
C VAL A 84 18.07 19.60 -21.08
N LEU A 85 19.37 19.66 -20.79
CA LEU A 85 20.28 20.68 -21.33
C LEU A 85 20.83 20.22 -22.67
N ILE A 86 21.54 19.10 -22.69
CA ILE A 86 22.20 18.57 -23.89
C ILE A 86 22.25 17.04 -23.88
N LYS A 87 22.40 16.48 -25.07
CA LYS A 87 22.75 15.08 -25.29
C LYS A 87 24.28 14.99 -25.19
N GLU A 88 24.79 14.27 -24.20
CA GLU A 88 26.20 14.35 -23.81
C GLU A 88 27.05 13.26 -24.48
N LYS A 89 26.82 12.00 -24.13
CA LYS A 89 27.65 10.86 -24.55
C LYS A 89 26.87 9.55 -24.54
N GLN A 90 27.41 8.52 -25.18
CA GLN A 90 26.91 7.15 -25.04
C GLN A 90 27.62 6.43 -23.89
N ASP A 91 26.90 5.53 -23.22
CA ASP A 91 27.53 4.54 -22.34
C ASP A 91 28.14 3.39 -23.15
N LYS A 92 28.88 2.51 -22.46
CA LYS A 92 29.54 1.34 -23.08
C LYS A 92 28.58 0.34 -23.74
N TRP A 93 27.27 0.50 -23.55
CA TRP A 93 26.23 -0.33 -24.15
C TRP A 93 25.44 0.44 -25.24
N GLY A 94 25.95 1.60 -25.67
CA GLY A 94 25.36 2.41 -26.73
C GLY A 94 24.19 3.31 -26.30
N ASN A 95 23.83 3.36 -25.01
CA ASN A 95 22.73 4.19 -24.55
C ASN A 95 23.15 5.66 -24.41
N TRP A 96 22.36 6.56 -24.97
CA TRP A 96 22.59 8.00 -24.83
C TRP A 96 22.28 8.51 -23.42
N LEU A 97 23.25 9.22 -22.85
CA LEU A 97 23.16 9.98 -21.61
C LEU A 97 22.90 11.46 -21.91
N TYR A 98 21.97 12.06 -21.19
CA TYR A 98 21.56 13.44 -21.32
C TYR A 98 21.91 14.20 -20.05
N LYS A 99 22.56 15.36 -20.20
CA LYS A 99 22.82 16.28 -19.10
C LYS A 99 21.53 17.01 -18.77
N CYS A 100 21.02 16.80 -17.57
CA CYS A 100 19.74 17.34 -17.12
C CYS A 100 19.94 18.21 -15.88
N GLN A 101 19.34 19.40 -15.87
CA GLN A 101 19.27 20.26 -14.69
C GLN A 101 17.96 19.98 -13.95
N CYS A 102 18.05 19.68 -12.66
CA CYS A 102 16.86 19.55 -11.84
C CYS A 102 16.37 20.93 -11.37
N ALA A 103 15.09 21.03 -10.99
CA ALA A 103 14.54 22.19 -10.29
C ALA A 103 15.34 22.56 -9.02
N CYS A 104 16.08 21.60 -8.45
CA CYS A 104 17.02 21.78 -7.33
C CYS A 104 18.32 22.52 -7.72
N GLY A 105 18.49 22.92 -8.98
CA GLY A 105 19.72 23.51 -9.53
C GLY A 105 20.80 22.49 -9.92
N LYS A 106 20.82 21.30 -9.29
CA LYS A 106 21.84 20.27 -9.52
C LYS A 106 21.73 19.63 -10.92
N ILE A 107 22.88 19.46 -11.56
CA ILE A 107 23.00 18.87 -12.90
C ILE A 107 23.45 17.41 -12.78
N HIS A 108 22.76 16.50 -13.49
CA HIS A 108 23.09 15.09 -13.52
C HIS A 108 22.95 14.48 -14.92
N LEU A 109 23.73 13.43 -15.20
CA LEU A 109 23.61 12.63 -16.42
C LEU A 109 22.53 11.56 -16.22
N VAL A 110 21.55 11.54 -17.11
CA VAL A 110 20.43 10.59 -17.05
C VAL A 110 20.31 9.83 -18.36
N LYS A 111 20.08 8.51 -18.28
CA LYS A 111 19.84 7.67 -19.46
C LYS A 111 18.57 8.09 -20.18
N GLY A 112 18.64 8.18 -21.51
CA GLY A 112 17.47 8.52 -22.32
C GLY A 112 16.32 7.52 -22.17
N THR A 113 16.63 6.24 -21.92
CA THR A 113 15.61 5.23 -21.60
C THR A 113 14.86 5.57 -20.33
N ASP A 114 15.58 6.00 -19.29
CA ASP A 114 15.03 6.30 -17.96
C ASP A 114 14.21 7.60 -17.95
N LEU A 115 14.61 8.58 -18.76
CA LEU A 115 13.80 9.77 -19.03
C LEU A 115 12.50 9.40 -19.75
N ARG A 116 12.57 8.58 -20.82
CA ARG A 116 11.39 8.18 -21.60
C ARG A 116 10.42 7.32 -20.80
N CYS A 117 10.91 6.36 -20.02
CA CYS A 117 10.06 5.50 -19.20
C CYS A 117 9.66 6.15 -17.86
N GLY A 118 10.13 7.37 -17.59
CA GLY A 118 9.79 8.11 -16.37
C GLY A 118 10.38 7.51 -15.10
N LYS A 119 11.40 6.66 -15.20
CA LYS A 119 12.11 6.09 -14.05
C LYS A 119 12.87 7.17 -13.27
N THR A 120 13.42 8.17 -13.98
CA THR A 120 14.16 9.27 -13.37
C THR A 120 13.43 10.58 -13.59
N LYS A 121 12.87 11.13 -12.51
CA LYS A 121 12.07 12.37 -12.52
C LYS A 121 12.70 13.52 -11.72
N SER A 122 13.81 13.30 -11.01
CA SER A 122 14.49 14.33 -10.21
C SER A 122 15.95 13.96 -9.91
N CYS A 123 16.74 14.93 -9.41
CA CYS A 123 18.11 14.74 -8.92
C CYS A 123 18.19 13.90 -7.63
N GLY A 124 17.06 13.53 -7.01
CA GLY A 124 17.03 12.85 -5.71
C GLY A 124 17.07 13.81 -4.51
N CYS A 125 17.13 15.13 -4.71
CA CYS A 125 17.17 16.13 -3.62
C CYS A 125 15.97 16.13 -2.65
N GLY A 126 14.85 15.49 -3.03
CA GLY A 126 13.68 15.34 -2.18
C GLY A 126 13.62 14.00 -1.44
N GLN A 127 14.55 13.09 -1.75
CA GLN A 127 14.80 11.96 -0.87
C GLN A 127 15.72 12.54 0.20
N LYS A 128 15.14 12.87 1.37
CA LYS A 128 15.95 13.10 2.57
C LYS A 128 17.02 12.02 2.56
N GLU A 129 18.29 12.41 2.75
CA GLU A 129 19.33 11.47 3.16
C GLU A 129 18.67 10.52 4.14
N SER A 130 18.77 9.22 3.89
CA SER A 130 18.26 8.25 4.84
C SER A 130 18.98 8.55 6.16
N VAL A 131 18.33 9.32 7.03
CA VAL A 131 18.77 9.54 8.40
C VAL A 131 18.51 8.18 9.02
N THR A 132 19.44 7.27 8.82
CA THR A 132 19.47 6.04 9.57
C THR A 132 19.65 6.51 10.99
N THR A 133 18.64 6.26 11.83
CA THR A 133 18.49 6.85 13.16
C THR A 133 19.74 6.68 14.03
N HIS A 134 20.63 5.72 13.70
CA HIS A 134 21.85 5.43 14.43
C HIS A 134 23.08 5.04 13.55
N GLY A 135 23.12 5.31 12.24
CA GLY A 135 24.32 5.07 11.40
C GLY A 135 24.77 3.60 11.20
N LEU A 136 24.18 2.66 11.93
CA LEU A 136 24.58 1.25 11.96
C LEU A 136 23.97 0.39 10.85
N SER A 137 23.08 0.95 10.01
CA SER A 137 22.31 0.18 9.03
C SER A 137 23.17 -0.58 8.00
N GLN A 138 24.40 -0.11 7.78
CA GLN A 138 25.35 -0.71 6.84
C GLN A 138 26.28 -1.75 7.47
N THR A 139 26.33 -1.85 8.81
CA THR A 139 27.24 -2.80 9.47
C THR A 139 26.79 -4.24 9.26
N LYS A 140 27.76 -5.17 9.30
CA LYS A 140 27.47 -6.61 9.18
C LYS A 140 26.59 -7.09 10.34
N GLU A 141 26.78 -6.57 11.53
CA GLU A 141 26.05 -6.93 12.74
C GLU A 141 24.58 -6.51 12.67
N TYR A 142 24.30 -5.30 12.18
CA TYR A 142 22.92 -4.83 11.99
C TYR A 142 22.19 -5.66 10.93
N ARG A 143 22.84 -5.94 9.80
CA ARG A 143 22.29 -6.82 8.74
C ARG A 143 22.01 -8.23 9.27
N ARG A 144 22.89 -8.78 10.10
CA ARG A 144 22.70 -10.09 10.75
C ARG A 144 21.51 -10.07 11.71
N LYS A 145 21.40 -9.06 12.58
CA LYS A 145 20.24 -8.88 13.48
C LYS A 145 18.93 -8.79 12.70
N MET A 146 18.90 -8.00 11.63
CA MET A 146 17.72 -7.83 10.78
C MET A 146 17.34 -9.13 10.04
N SER A 147 18.33 -9.88 9.55
CA SER A 147 18.10 -11.19 8.92
C SER A 147 17.48 -12.20 9.89
N ILE A 148 17.98 -12.27 11.12
CA ILE A 148 17.43 -13.12 12.18
C ILE A 148 15.98 -12.71 12.49
N GLN A 149 15.71 -11.41 12.61
CA GLN A 149 14.38 -10.89 12.88
C GLN A 149 13.40 -11.20 11.73
N ASN A 150 13.83 -11.01 10.48
CA ASN A 150 13.04 -11.35 9.30
C ASN A 150 12.83 -12.86 9.13
N ALA A 151 13.77 -13.69 9.56
CA ALA A 151 13.62 -15.14 9.59
C ALA A 151 12.66 -15.60 10.70
N ALA A 152 12.67 -14.96 11.87
CA ALA A 152 11.68 -15.16 12.92
C ALA A 152 10.28 -14.77 12.43
N ARG A 153 10.16 -13.61 11.78
CA ARG A 153 8.92 -13.11 11.16
C ARG A 153 8.35 -14.08 10.11
N ARG A 154 9.20 -14.54 9.17
CA ARG A 154 8.80 -15.54 8.17
C ARG A 154 8.32 -16.85 8.79
N ARG A 155 8.94 -17.28 9.89
CA ARG A 155 8.52 -18.47 10.65
C ARG A 155 7.19 -18.25 11.37
N ALA A 156 6.94 -17.06 11.93
CA ALA A 156 5.66 -16.71 12.54
C ALA A 156 4.51 -16.72 11.51
N ILE A 157 4.74 -16.10 10.34
CA ILE A 157 3.80 -16.10 9.21
C ILE A 157 3.50 -17.53 8.73
N LYS A 158 4.55 -18.37 8.56
CA LYS A 158 4.39 -19.77 8.13
C LYS A 158 3.64 -20.64 9.15
N LYS A 159 3.67 -20.27 10.43
CA LYS A 159 2.94 -20.95 11.52
C LYS A 159 1.51 -20.44 11.72
N GLY A 160 1.02 -19.53 10.88
CA GLY A 160 -0.36 -19.02 10.99
C GLY A 160 -0.60 -18.17 12.25
N LEU A 161 0.45 -17.68 12.91
CA LEU A 161 0.33 -16.67 13.95
C LEU A 161 0.00 -15.35 13.24
N GLY A 162 -1.31 -15.07 13.09
CA GLY A 162 -1.86 -13.94 12.33
C GLY A 162 -1.16 -12.62 12.66
N GLU A 163 -0.46 -12.05 11.68
CA GLU A 163 0.19 -10.74 11.80
C GLU A 163 -0.65 -9.60 11.19
N SER A 164 -1.81 -9.89 10.60
CA SER A 164 -2.71 -8.86 10.05
C SER A 164 -4.17 -9.27 10.21
N PHE A 165 -4.90 -8.52 11.02
CA PHE A 165 -6.36 -8.60 11.07
C PHE A 165 -6.93 -8.11 9.73
N SER A 166 -7.94 -8.79 9.20
CA SER A 166 -8.66 -8.31 8.03
C SER A 166 -9.41 -7.01 8.36
N SER A 167 -9.72 -6.21 7.34
CA SER A 167 -10.50 -4.99 7.52
C SER A 167 -11.88 -5.30 8.12
N GLU A 168 -12.46 -6.43 7.74
CA GLU A 168 -13.75 -6.94 8.21
C GLU A 168 -13.70 -7.34 9.69
N GLU A 169 -12.65 -8.03 10.15
CA GLU A 169 -12.48 -8.40 11.56
C GLU A 169 -12.42 -7.16 12.46
N ILE A 170 -11.71 -6.12 12.02
CA ILE A 170 -11.62 -4.84 12.75
C ILE A 170 -12.95 -4.08 12.71
N GLU A 171 -13.68 -4.13 11.58
CA GLU A 171 -14.99 -3.50 11.45
C GLU A 171 -16.03 -4.17 12.36
N ILE A 172 -16.07 -5.50 12.42
CA ILE A 172 -16.92 -6.26 13.34
C ILE A 172 -16.61 -5.87 14.78
N LEU A 173 -15.33 -5.78 15.15
CA LEU A 173 -14.93 -5.38 16.50
C LEU A 173 -15.33 -3.93 16.81
N LEU A 174 -15.25 -3.02 15.84
CA LEU A 174 -15.68 -1.64 15.98
C LEU A 174 -17.19 -1.54 16.20
N ILE A 175 -17.98 -2.32 15.47
CA ILE A 175 -19.44 -2.44 15.64
C ILE A 175 -19.77 -3.02 17.01
N ALA A 176 -19.12 -4.12 17.41
CA ALA A 176 -19.31 -4.75 18.73
C ALA A 176 -18.99 -3.79 19.89
N GLN A 177 -18.01 -2.90 19.71
CA GLN A 177 -17.68 -1.86 20.67
C GLN A 177 -18.54 -0.58 20.53
N ASN A 178 -19.54 -0.58 19.66
CA ASN A 178 -20.40 0.57 19.38
C ASN A 178 -19.61 1.85 19.05
N ASN A 179 -18.55 1.68 18.25
CA ASN A 179 -17.61 2.74 17.85
C ASN A 179 -17.06 3.56 19.04
N LYS A 180 -16.84 2.90 20.18
CA LYS A 180 -16.32 3.48 21.42
C LYS A 180 -15.07 2.75 21.88
N CYS A 181 -14.20 3.48 22.58
CA CYS A 181 -13.03 2.93 23.24
C CYS A 181 -13.44 1.84 24.23
N HIS A 182 -12.80 0.68 24.18
CA HIS A 182 -13.07 -0.45 25.08
C HIS A 182 -13.00 -0.04 26.56
N TYR A 183 -12.07 0.86 26.91
CA TYR A 183 -11.82 1.28 28.28
C TYR A 183 -12.67 2.46 28.73
N CYS A 184 -12.45 3.66 28.18
CA CYS A 184 -13.10 4.88 28.65
C CYS A 184 -14.50 5.12 28.06
N LYS A 185 -14.95 4.26 27.14
CA LYS A 185 -16.24 4.34 26.44
C LYS A 185 -16.48 5.64 25.66
N ALA A 186 -15.45 6.46 25.46
CA ALA A 186 -15.49 7.63 24.57
C ALA A 186 -15.62 7.18 23.10
N LYS A 187 -16.34 7.94 22.27
CA LYS A 187 -16.40 7.72 20.82
C LYS A 187 -15.00 7.78 20.23
N LEU A 188 -14.67 6.84 19.34
CA LEU A 188 -13.37 6.77 18.69
C LEU A 188 -13.35 7.67 17.44
N ALA A 189 -12.39 8.58 17.36
CA ALA A 189 -12.03 9.28 16.12
C ALA A 189 -10.89 8.55 15.37
N GLY A 190 -10.11 7.78 16.12
CA GLY A 190 -9.06 6.86 15.67
C GLY A 190 -8.70 5.93 16.85
N PHE A 191 -8.09 4.78 16.58
CA PHE A 191 -7.86 3.75 17.61
C PHE A 191 -6.53 3.02 17.47
N HIS A 192 -6.03 2.52 18.59
CA HIS A 192 -4.98 1.51 18.67
C HIS A 192 -5.62 0.14 18.89
N ARG A 193 -4.98 -0.90 18.35
CA ARG A 193 -5.30 -2.30 18.66
C ARG A 193 -4.50 -2.67 19.89
N ASP A 194 -5.16 -2.70 21.04
CA ASP A 194 -4.56 -3.05 22.32
C ASP A 194 -4.79 -4.53 22.62
N HIS A 195 -3.79 -5.20 23.18
CA HIS A 195 -3.94 -6.59 23.62
C HIS A 195 -4.55 -6.64 25.02
N LYS A 196 -5.71 -7.30 25.18
CA LYS A 196 -6.37 -7.50 26.47
C LYS A 196 -5.42 -8.15 27.47
N ILE A 197 -4.71 -9.20 27.05
CA ILE A 197 -3.55 -9.76 27.74
C ILE A 197 -2.30 -9.34 26.97
N PRO A 198 -1.37 -8.56 27.54
CA PRO A 198 -0.15 -8.13 26.85
C PRO A 198 0.73 -9.31 26.40
N LEU A 199 1.44 -9.16 25.28
CA LEU A 199 2.36 -10.19 24.77
C LEU A 199 3.46 -10.59 25.78
N CYS A 200 3.92 -9.65 26.61
CA CYS A 200 4.90 -9.94 27.66
C CYS A 200 4.32 -10.75 28.83
N ARG A 201 3.01 -11.02 28.83
CA ARG A 201 2.27 -11.86 29.77
C ARG A 201 1.53 -12.97 29.02
N GLU A 202 2.16 -13.50 27.99
CA GLU A 202 1.67 -14.67 27.22
C GLU A 202 0.38 -14.43 26.44
N GLY A 203 -0.05 -13.18 26.26
CA GLY A 203 -1.16 -12.85 25.38
C GLY A 203 -0.88 -13.22 23.93
N THR A 204 -1.95 -13.57 23.19
CA THR A 204 -1.86 -13.94 21.77
C THR A 204 -2.22 -12.76 20.86
N ASN A 205 -1.89 -12.86 19.57
CA ASN A 205 -2.39 -11.92 18.55
C ASN A 205 -3.77 -12.34 17.98
N SER A 206 -4.56 -13.18 18.67
CA SER A 206 -5.92 -13.52 18.23
C SER A 206 -6.85 -12.30 18.31
N ILE A 207 -7.83 -12.19 17.41
CA ILE A 207 -8.83 -11.12 17.43
C ILE A 207 -9.57 -11.04 18.78
N ASP A 208 -9.77 -12.18 19.45
CA ASP A 208 -10.42 -12.25 20.76
C ASP A 208 -9.61 -11.55 21.86
N ASN A 209 -8.28 -11.52 21.71
CA ASN A 209 -7.37 -10.83 22.61
C ASN A 209 -7.16 -9.36 22.22
N ILE A 210 -7.87 -8.82 21.23
CA ILE A 210 -7.76 -7.42 20.83
C ILE A 210 -8.93 -6.59 21.37
N ALA A 211 -8.62 -5.38 21.81
CA ALA A 211 -9.55 -4.32 22.14
C ALA A 211 -9.19 -3.06 21.35
N LEU A 212 -10.19 -2.39 20.74
CA LEU A 212 -9.97 -1.08 20.12
C LEU A 212 -9.98 -0.01 21.20
N ALA A 213 -8.83 0.59 21.47
CA ALA A 213 -8.63 1.56 22.52
C ALA A 213 -8.21 2.91 21.93
N CYS A 214 -8.68 4.01 22.55
CA CYS A 214 -8.13 5.32 22.22
C CYS A 214 -6.64 5.38 22.65
N PRO A 215 -5.78 6.15 21.94
CA PRO A 215 -4.36 6.23 22.27
C PRO A 215 -4.06 6.57 23.74
N PRO A 216 -4.77 7.50 24.41
CA PRO A 216 -4.56 7.78 25.83
C PRO A 216 -4.79 6.58 26.75
N CYS A 217 -5.83 5.78 26.49
CA CYS A 217 -6.12 4.59 27.29
C CYS A 217 -5.07 3.49 27.06
N ASN A 218 -4.71 3.24 25.80
CA ASN A 218 -3.70 2.25 25.44
C ASN A 218 -2.35 2.54 26.13
N LEU A 219 -1.89 3.80 26.03
CA LEU A 219 -0.65 4.24 26.68
C LEU A 219 -0.71 4.10 28.21
N LYS A 220 -1.85 4.41 28.82
CA LYS A 220 -2.04 4.32 30.27
C LYS A 220 -2.14 2.87 30.77
N LYS A 221 -2.76 1.97 29.99
CA LYS A 221 -2.86 0.55 30.33
C LYS A 221 -1.49 -0.10 30.38
N ASN A 222 -0.66 0.15 29.37
CA ASN A 222 0.71 -0.35 29.31
C ASN A 222 0.71 -1.90 29.50
N LYS A 223 1.51 -2.44 30.42
CA LYS A 223 1.64 -3.89 30.69
C LYS A 223 0.52 -4.51 31.56
N LYS A 224 -0.55 -3.76 31.89
CA LYS A 224 -1.69 -4.30 32.65
C LYS A 224 -2.56 -5.18 31.76
N THR A 225 -3.18 -6.23 32.33
CA THR A 225 -4.26 -6.94 31.64
C THR A 225 -5.51 -6.09 31.56
N ASP A 226 -6.48 -6.52 30.75
CA ASP A 226 -7.78 -5.89 30.61
C ASP A 226 -8.47 -5.75 31.97
N GLU A 227 -8.51 -6.82 32.74
CA GLU A 227 -9.14 -6.88 34.06
C GLU A 227 -8.42 -5.98 35.07
N GLU A 228 -7.09 -6.01 35.09
CA GLU A 228 -6.27 -5.17 35.95
C GLU A 228 -6.50 -3.68 35.64
N PHE A 229 -6.56 -3.33 34.35
CA PHE A 229 -6.76 -1.95 33.94
C PHE A 229 -8.20 -1.48 34.18
N LEU A 230 -9.20 -2.33 33.95
CA LEU A 230 -10.59 -2.02 34.29
C LEU A 230 -10.77 -1.84 35.81
N ARG A 231 -10.15 -2.68 36.63
CA ARG A 231 -10.13 -2.52 38.10
C ARG A 231 -9.45 -1.21 38.50
N PHE A 232 -8.32 -0.90 37.88
CA PHE A 232 -7.64 0.38 38.05
C PHE A 232 -8.51 1.57 37.63
N LEU A 233 -9.35 1.45 36.60
CA LEU A 233 -10.26 2.53 36.22
C LEU A 233 -11.42 2.67 37.22
N LYS A 234 -11.97 1.56 37.70
CA LYS A 234 -13.03 1.51 38.71
C LYS A 234 -12.61 2.11 40.05
N SER A 235 -11.33 2.00 40.45
CA SER A 235 -10.84 2.64 41.68
C SER A 235 -10.90 4.17 41.66
N PHE A 236 -11.24 4.79 40.52
CA PHE A 236 -11.49 6.22 40.39
C PHE A 236 -12.97 6.58 40.17
N GLU A 237 -13.89 5.61 40.11
CA GLU A 237 -15.33 5.90 40.10
C GLU A 237 -15.71 6.54 41.44
N GLY A 238 -16.26 7.77 41.38
CA GLY A 238 -16.53 8.63 42.54
C GLY A 238 -15.60 9.86 42.69
N LYS A 239 -14.42 9.87 42.05
CA LYS A 239 -13.46 11.01 42.07
C LYS A 239 -13.35 11.74 40.72
N GLY A 240 -14.43 11.78 39.93
CA GLY A 240 -14.49 12.50 38.63
C GLY A 240 -14.21 11.63 37.40
N TRP A 241 -15.02 10.58 37.18
CA TRP A 241 -14.92 9.72 35.99
C TRP A 241 -15.26 10.45 34.68
N LEU A 242 -16.24 11.36 34.71
CA LEU A 242 -16.65 12.20 33.57
C LEU A 242 -15.49 13.07 33.02
N TYR A 243 -14.61 13.59 33.90
CA TYR A 243 -13.46 14.43 33.51
C TYR A 243 -12.40 13.67 32.69
N LYS A 244 -12.27 12.35 32.86
CA LYS A 244 -11.30 11.53 32.11
C LYS A 244 -11.76 11.18 30.70
N ARG A 245 -13.09 11.02 30.50
CA ARG A 245 -13.67 10.79 29.17
C ARG A 245 -13.45 12.01 28.28
N ASP A 246 -13.73 13.20 28.80
CA ASP A 246 -13.58 14.46 28.05
C ASP A 246 -12.12 14.77 27.73
N ASN A 247 -11.19 14.46 28.66
CA ASN A 247 -9.75 14.58 28.40
C ASN A 247 -9.28 13.58 27.33
N CYS A 248 -9.78 12.34 27.32
CA CYS A 248 -9.49 11.39 26.24
C CYS A 248 -10.07 11.83 24.90
N VAL A 249 -11.28 12.42 24.89
CA VAL A 249 -11.89 12.98 23.67
C VAL A 249 -11.08 14.17 23.14
N ARG A 250 -10.64 15.08 24.02
CA ARG A 250 -9.79 16.23 23.66
C ARG A 250 -8.44 15.78 23.09
N LYS A 251 -7.77 14.82 23.74
CA LYS A 251 -6.46 14.31 23.31
C LYS A 251 -6.51 13.49 22.02
N GLN A 252 -7.65 12.88 21.68
CA GLN A 252 -7.85 12.20 20.40
C GLN A 252 -7.91 13.17 19.21
N LYS A 253 -8.29 14.43 19.41
CA LYS A 253 -8.35 15.45 18.34
C LYS A 253 -7.01 16.15 18.09
N ALA A 254 -6.04 15.97 18.98
CA ALA A 254 -4.72 16.61 18.93
C ALA A 254 -3.61 15.66 18.42
N ALA A 255 -3.95 14.42 18.07
CA ALA A 255 -3.05 13.35 17.67
C ALA A 255 -3.22 12.98 16.20
#